data_AF-A0A1S2EVE5-F1
#
_entry.id   AF-A0A1S2EVE5-F1
#
_cell.length_a   1.000
_cell.length_b   1.000
_cell.length_c   1.000
_cell.angle_alpha   90.00
_cell.angle_beta   90.00
_cell.angle_gamma   90.00
#
_symmetry.space_group_name_H-M   'P 1'
#
loop_
_entity.id
_entity.type
_entity.pdbx_description
1 polymer ?
#
loop_
_entity_poly.entity_id
_entity_poly.type
_entity_poly.pdbx_seq_one_letter_code
_entity_poly.pdbx_strand_id
1 'polypeptide(L)'
;MKKVNVKHWGKILLLGSALLVFGAGSALAAPDSAVSSSWHLASAAEDRLTNKQAEIDEYVAGAGQEELSAQGFTVTHTGVVGDKVEVGITPYNEQHAEFLYAKFGRDIVQVVEGEQAILYGANAAEADVVAAEEAGTNPWIWVGAAVVMIAGGLLIAGKKRFPRS
;
A
#
# COMPACT_ATOMS: atom_id res chain seq x y z
N MET A 1 26.63 27.83 64.94
CA MET A 1 25.71 28.34 63.89
C MET A 1 26.50 29.27 62.97
N LYS A 2 26.76 28.86 61.72
CA LYS A 2 27.54 29.63 60.74
C LYS A 2 26.60 30.58 60.00
N LYS A 3 26.83 31.90 60.15
CA LYS A 3 26.07 32.95 59.46
C LYS A 3 26.38 32.90 57.96
N VAL A 4 25.45 32.42 57.16
CA VAL A 4 25.51 32.54 55.70
C VAL A 4 25.16 33.99 55.36
N ASN A 5 26.10 34.68 54.72
CA ASN A 5 26.00 36.11 54.44
C ASN A 5 25.11 36.33 53.20
N VAL A 6 23.81 36.48 53.46
CA VAL A 6 22.75 36.78 52.46
C VAL A 6 22.89 38.22 51.98
N LYS A 7 23.90 38.49 51.14
CA LYS A 7 24.01 39.81 50.48
C LYS A 7 24.48 39.77 49.02
N HIS A 8 24.59 38.58 48.42
CA HIS A 8 25.07 38.42 47.04
C HIS A 8 24.01 37.90 46.03
N TRP A 9 22.73 37.85 46.41
CA TRP A 9 21.66 37.26 45.57
C TRP A 9 20.65 38.27 45.02
N GLY A 10 21.00 39.56 44.93
CA GLY A 10 20.08 40.63 44.51
C GLY A 10 20.46 41.42 43.24
N LYS A 11 21.52 41.05 42.52
CA LYS A 11 22.01 41.84 41.36
C LYS A 11 22.28 41.03 40.08
N ILE A 12 21.84 39.77 40.01
CA ILE A 12 22.02 38.91 38.82
C ILE A 12 20.94 39.17 37.75
N LEU A 13 20.09 40.19 37.89
CA LEU A 13 18.93 40.35 37.02
C LEU A 13 18.70 41.82 36.67
N LEU A 14 19.58 42.46 35.88
CA LEU A 14 19.22 43.70 35.13
C LEU A 14 20.24 44.36 34.17
N LEU A 15 21.25 43.69 33.60
CA LEU A 15 22.15 44.42 32.67
C LEU A 15 22.60 43.62 31.44
N GLY A 16 21.64 42.95 30.78
CA GLY A 16 21.76 42.53 29.39
C GLY A 16 21.34 43.64 28.43
N SER A 17 22.01 44.79 28.49
CA SER A 17 21.76 45.96 27.64
C SER A 17 23.04 46.35 26.91
N ALA A 18 22.87 46.74 25.64
CA ALA A 18 23.86 47.28 24.70
C ALA A 18 24.74 46.28 23.94
N LEU A 19 24.17 45.71 22.86
CA LEU A 19 24.72 45.93 21.52
C LEU A 19 23.63 45.71 20.45
N LEU A 20 22.75 46.70 20.28
CA LEU A 20 21.99 46.86 19.03
C LEU A 20 22.94 47.51 18.02
N VAL A 21 23.50 46.71 17.11
CA VAL A 21 24.16 47.23 15.92
C VAL A 21 23.09 47.92 15.08
N PHE A 22 23.20 49.23 14.97
CA PHE A 22 22.39 50.08 14.10
C PHE A 22 22.78 49.78 12.65
N GLY A 23 22.13 48.78 12.05
CA GLY A 23 22.15 48.59 10.61
C GLY A 23 21.30 49.67 9.96
N ALA A 24 21.91 50.59 9.23
CA ALA A 24 21.21 51.57 8.41
C ALA A 24 20.22 50.84 7.50
N GLY A 25 18.93 51.10 7.71
CA GLY A 25 17.84 50.54 6.92
C GLY A 25 17.97 50.96 5.47
N SER A 26 18.49 50.06 4.64
CA SER A 26 17.94 49.92 3.30
C SER A 26 16.55 49.33 3.51
N ALA A 27 15.52 50.14 3.41
CA ALA A 27 14.16 49.65 3.22
C ALA A 27 14.12 48.94 1.86
N LEU A 28 14.66 47.72 1.80
CA LEU A 28 14.12 46.71 0.91
C LEU A 28 12.74 46.44 1.49
N ALA A 29 11.73 47.03 0.87
CA ALA A 29 10.37 46.52 0.96
C ALA A 29 10.45 45.04 0.55
N ALA A 30 10.62 44.15 1.53
CA ALA A 30 10.32 42.75 1.32
C ALA A 30 8.84 42.74 0.98
N PRO A 31 8.45 42.34 -0.24
CA PRO A 31 7.04 42.35 -0.58
C PRO A 31 6.34 41.39 0.37
N ASP A 32 5.22 41.80 1.00
CA ASP A 32 4.32 40.90 1.73
C ASP A 32 3.91 39.68 0.87
N SER A 33 4.09 39.81 -0.45
CA SER A 33 3.99 38.76 -1.45
C SER A 33 4.98 37.60 -1.27
N ALA A 34 6.14 37.79 -0.61
CA ALA A 34 7.17 36.74 -0.52
C ALA A 34 6.70 35.54 0.31
N VAL A 35 6.07 35.80 1.47
CA VAL A 35 5.50 34.74 2.32
C VAL A 35 4.28 34.11 1.63
N SER A 36 3.41 34.89 1.00
CA SER A 36 2.27 34.36 0.23
C SER A 36 2.72 33.51 -0.95
N SER A 37 3.78 33.91 -1.66
CA SER A 37 4.32 33.18 -2.80
C SER A 37 4.97 31.86 -2.40
N SER A 38 5.60 31.75 -1.23
CA SER A 38 6.17 30.48 -0.77
C SER A 38 5.10 29.43 -0.46
N TRP A 39 3.96 29.84 0.12
CA TRP A 39 2.83 28.93 0.37
C TRP A 39 2.18 28.46 -0.93
N HIS A 40 1.99 29.36 -1.90
CA HIS A 40 1.44 29.00 -3.21
C HIS A 40 2.36 28.06 -4.01
N LEU A 41 3.68 28.19 -3.89
CA LEU A 41 4.62 27.28 -4.54
C LEU A 41 4.64 25.90 -3.87
N ALA A 42 4.58 25.84 -2.54
CA ALA A 42 4.49 24.58 -1.80
C ALA A 42 3.18 23.85 -2.10
N SER A 43 2.04 24.56 -2.11
CA SER A 43 0.75 23.97 -2.44
C SER A 43 0.70 23.48 -3.88
N ALA A 44 1.23 24.26 -4.84
CA ALA A 44 1.27 23.84 -6.24
C ALA A 44 2.16 22.60 -6.47
N ALA A 45 3.24 22.45 -5.69
CA ALA A 45 4.09 21.26 -5.75
C ALA A 45 3.38 20.02 -5.17
N GLU A 46 2.69 20.17 -4.05
CA GLU A 46 1.86 19.12 -3.45
C GLU A 46 0.73 18.70 -4.40
N ASP A 47 -0.02 19.67 -4.94
CA ASP A 47 -1.08 19.44 -5.93
C ASP A 47 -0.55 18.66 -7.15
N ARG A 48 0.65 18.99 -7.63
CA ARG A 48 1.28 18.29 -8.77
C ARG A 48 1.57 16.81 -8.45
N LEU A 49 2.09 16.52 -7.25
CA LEU A 49 2.40 15.14 -6.85
C LEU A 49 1.12 14.34 -6.59
N THR A 50 0.14 14.92 -5.89
CA THR A 50 -1.15 14.28 -5.63
C THR A 50 -1.91 14.01 -6.92
N ASN A 51 -1.92 14.95 -7.87
CA ASN A 51 -2.55 14.73 -9.18
C ASN A 51 -1.85 13.63 -9.97
N LYS A 52 -0.51 13.55 -9.92
CA LYS A 52 0.24 12.48 -10.58
C LYS A 52 -0.03 11.12 -9.93
N GLN A 53 -0.13 11.07 -8.60
CA GLN A 53 -0.54 9.85 -7.91
C GLN A 53 -1.94 9.42 -8.35
N ALA A 54 -2.91 10.33 -8.38
CA ALA A 54 -4.28 10.03 -8.80
C ALA A 54 -4.36 9.51 -10.25
N GLU A 55 -3.57 10.08 -11.16
CA GLU A 55 -3.45 9.60 -12.55
C GLU A 55 -2.93 8.16 -12.62
N ILE A 56 -1.91 7.84 -11.82
CA ILE A 56 -1.34 6.48 -11.77
C ILE A 56 -2.37 5.53 -11.14
N ASP A 57 -3.01 5.93 -10.04
CA ASP A 57 -4.04 5.15 -9.33
C ASP A 57 -5.20 4.78 -10.25
N GLU A 58 -5.72 5.74 -11.00
CA GLU A 58 -6.80 5.52 -11.96
C GLU A 58 -6.39 4.51 -13.04
N TYR A 59 -5.16 4.61 -13.54
CA TYR A 59 -4.65 3.65 -14.51
C TYR A 59 -4.49 2.25 -13.91
N VAL A 60 -3.81 2.11 -12.78
CA VAL A 60 -3.49 0.79 -12.19
C VAL A 60 -4.73 0.08 -11.64
N ALA A 61 -5.71 0.82 -11.11
CA ALA A 61 -6.96 0.26 -10.63
C ALA A 61 -8.02 0.09 -11.74
N GLY A 62 -7.83 0.74 -12.89
CA GLY A 62 -8.78 0.75 -13.99
C GLY A 62 -8.23 0.11 -15.26
N ALA A 63 -8.06 0.94 -16.29
CA ALA A 63 -7.78 0.50 -17.66
C ALA A 63 -6.43 -0.21 -17.83
N GLY A 64 -5.49 -0.02 -16.91
CA GLY A 64 -4.15 -0.60 -16.96
C GLY A 64 -4.05 -2.05 -16.49
N GLN A 65 -5.07 -2.59 -15.80
CA GLN A 65 -4.97 -3.93 -15.20
C GLN A 65 -4.62 -5.03 -16.22
N GLU A 66 -5.28 -5.02 -17.39
CA GLU A 66 -5.02 -6.01 -18.45
C GLU A 66 -3.62 -5.83 -19.06
N GLU A 67 -3.19 -4.59 -19.27
CA GLU A 67 -1.89 -4.27 -19.85
C GLU A 67 -0.74 -4.67 -18.91
N LEU A 68 -0.86 -4.37 -17.62
CA LEU A 68 0.12 -4.74 -16.58
C LEU A 68 0.21 -6.27 -16.44
N SER A 69 -0.95 -6.96 -16.44
CA SER A 69 -1.01 -8.42 -16.41
C SER A 69 -0.36 -9.05 -17.66
N ALA A 70 -0.59 -8.48 -18.85
CA ALA A 70 0.04 -8.94 -20.09
C ALA A 70 1.56 -8.75 -20.08
N GLN A 71 2.08 -7.73 -19.40
CA GLN A 71 3.51 -7.53 -19.16
C GLN A 71 4.07 -8.46 -18.06
N GLY A 72 3.21 -9.14 -17.29
CA GLY A 72 3.62 -10.11 -16.28
C GLY A 72 3.99 -9.51 -14.93
N PHE A 73 3.47 -8.33 -14.58
CA PHE A 73 3.68 -7.72 -13.26
C PHE A 73 2.45 -7.00 -12.73
N THR A 74 2.46 -6.73 -11.43
CA THR A 74 1.38 -6.03 -10.72
C THR A 74 1.93 -4.85 -9.95
N VAL A 75 1.12 -3.80 -9.77
CA VAL A 75 1.41 -2.69 -8.87
C VAL A 75 0.85 -3.02 -7.49
N THR A 76 1.67 -2.94 -6.44
CA THR A 76 1.23 -3.24 -5.06
C THR A 76 0.81 -2.00 -4.28
N HIS A 77 1.43 -0.85 -4.57
CA HIS A 77 1.11 0.41 -3.93
C HIS A 77 1.59 1.60 -4.77
N THR A 78 1.01 2.75 -4.46
CA THR A 78 1.35 4.06 -5.02
C THR A 78 1.34 5.07 -3.88
N GLY A 79 2.28 6.02 -3.87
CA GLY A 79 2.37 6.99 -2.78
C GLY A 79 3.28 8.15 -3.10
N VAL A 80 2.96 9.35 -2.58
CA VAL A 80 3.90 10.47 -2.60
C VAL A 80 4.97 10.24 -1.53
N VAL A 81 6.23 10.15 -1.96
CA VAL A 81 7.40 9.99 -1.08
C VAL A 81 8.40 11.10 -1.42
N GLY A 82 8.56 12.04 -0.51
CA GLY A 82 9.41 13.21 -0.72
C GLY A 82 8.90 14.09 -1.86
N ASP A 83 9.69 14.22 -2.93
CA ASP A 83 9.40 15.01 -4.13
C ASP A 83 8.96 14.17 -5.33
N LYS A 84 8.61 12.89 -5.10
CA LYS A 84 8.24 11.93 -6.16
C LYS A 84 7.01 11.12 -5.78
N VAL A 85 6.37 10.54 -6.79
CA VAL A 85 5.37 9.48 -6.66
C VAL A 85 6.09 8.14 -6.80
N GLU A 86 6.10 7.38 -5.72
CA GLU A 86 6.59 6.01 -5.67
C GLU A 86 5.51 5.05 -6.17
N VAL A 87 5.93 4.07 -6.98
CA VAL A 87 5.09 2.99 -7.49
C VAL A 87 5.78 1.66 -7.22
N GLY A 88 5.23 0.89 -6.29
CA GLY A 88 5.74 -0.44 -5.97
C GLY A 88 5.24 -1.50 -6.95
N ILE A 89 6.15 -2.30 -7.51
CA ILE A 89 5.82 -3.37 -8.45
C ILE A 89 6.32 -4.75 -8.02
N THR A 90 5.59 -5.79 -8.41
CA THR A 90 5.99 -7.19 -8.18
C THR A 90 5.74 -8.03 -9.44
N PRO A 91 6.73 -8.78 -9.95
CA PRO A 91 8.14 -8.70 -9.59
C PRO A 91 8.78 -7.39 -10.11
N TYR A 92 9.78 -6.88 -9.40
CA TYR A 92 10.59 -5.76 -9.88
C TYR A 92 11.63 -6.23 -10.88
N ASN A 93 11.68 -5.57 -12.04
CA ASN A 93 12.82 -5.59 -12.95
C ASN A 93 12.84 -4.28 -13.78
N GLU A 94 13.97 -4.03 -14.46
CA GLU A 94 14.15 -2.81 -15.26
C GLU A 94 13.14 -2.68 -16.39
N GLN A 95 12.73 -3.78 -17.01
CA GLN A 95 11.77 -3.77 -18.13
C GLN A 95 10.37 -3.32 -17.68
N HIS A 96 9.91 -3.80 -16.52
CA HIS A 96 8.64 -3.42 -15.92
C HIS A 96 8.66 -1.95 -15.46
N ALA A 97 9.78 -1.52 -14.87
CA ALA A 97 9.96 -0.13 -14.50
C ALA A 97 9.99 0.79 -15.73
N GLU A 98 10.69 0.40 -16.80
CA GLU A 98 10.73 1.13 -18.08
C GLU A 98 9.34 1.32 -18.67
N PHE A 99 8.49 0.29 -18.61
CA PHE A 99 7.12 0.38 -19.07
C PHE A 99 6.33 1.50 -18.37
N LEU A 100 6.45 1.58 -17.04
CA LEU A 100 5.80 2.65 -16.26
C LEU A 100 6.42 4.02 -16.54
N TYR A 101 7.74 4.09 -16.68
CA TYR A 101 8.44 5.33 -17.02
C TYR A 101 8.09 5.86 -18.41
N ALA A 102 7.90 4.98 -19.39
CA ALA A 102 7.46 5.35 -20.73
C ALA A 102 6.05 5.95 -20.72
N LYS A 103 5.20 5.52 -19.78
CA LYS A 103 3.81 5.98 -19.67
C LYS A 103 3.68 7.27 -18.85
N PHE A 104 4.36 7.33 -17.70
CA PHE A 104 4.15 8.41 -16.71
C PHE A 104 5.32 9.40 -16.60
N GLY A 105 6.44 9.11 -17.28
CA GLY A 105 7.68 9.87 -17.19
C GLY A 105 8.56 9.46 -16.01
N ARG A 106 9.79 10.00 -15.98
CA ARG A 106 10.81 9.72 -14.95
C ARG A 106 11.04 10.88 -13.98
N ASP A 107 10.50 12.05 -14.30
CA ASP A 107 10.83 13.27 -13.59
C ASP A 107 10.37 13.22 -12.14
N ILE A 108 9.10 12.83 -11.95
CA ILE A 108 8.44 12.77 -10.64
C ILE A 108 7.89 11.38 -10.29
N VAL A 109 8.25 10.35 -11.05
CA VAL A 109 7.85 8.97 -10.76
C VAL A 109 9.09 8.16 -10.43
N GLN A 110 8.98 7.34 -9.41
CA GLN A 110 10.00 6.39 -8.99
C GLN A 110 9.37 5.01 -8.85
N VAL A 111 9.92 4.03 -9.56
CA VAL A 111 9.46 2.64 -9.47
C VAL A 111 10.38 1.88 -8.51
N VAL A 112 9.78 1.19 -7.54
CA VAL A 112 10.48 0.42 -6.50
C VAL A 112 9.95 -1.01 -6.44
N GLU A 113 10.66 -1.87 -5.72
CA GLU A 113 10.17 -3.21 -5.40
C GLU A 113 8.96 -3.13 -4.47
N GLY A 114 7.86 -3.73 -4.90
CA GLY A 114 6.61 -3.75 -4.16
C GLY A 114 6.51 -4.97 -3.25
N GLU A 115 6.10 -4.73 -2.01
CA GLU A 115 5.66 -5.79 -1.08
C GLU A 115 4.13 -5.81 -1.02
N GLN A 116 3.53 -7.01 -0.92
CA GLN A 116 2.09 -7.14 -0.70
C GLN A 116 1.77 -7.07 0.78
N ALA A 117 0.84 -6.19 1.16
CA ALA A 117 0.30 -6.17 2.51
C ALA A 117 -0.57 -7.41 2.75
N ILE A 118 -0.24 -8.20 3.77
CA ILE A 118 -1.08 -9.31 4.24
C ILE A 118 -1.89 -8.79 5.43
N LEU A 119 -3.21 -8.99 5.40
CA LEU A 119 -4.07 -8.61 6.53
C LEU A 119 -3.66 -9.39 7.78
N TYR A 120 -3.39 -8.67 8.87
CA TYR A 120 -3.10 -9.27 10.18
C TYR A 120 -4.31 -10.11 10.62
N GLY A 121 -4.11 -11.43 10.76
CA GLY A 121 -5.15 -12.39 11.10
C GLY A 121 -5.79 -13.15 9.94
N ALA A 122 -5.40 -12.91 8.68
CA ALA A 122 -5.90 -13.70 7.54
C ALA A 122 -5.61 -15.20 7.68
N ASN A 123 -4.44 -15.56 8.23
CA ASN A 123 -4.08 -16.94 8.55
C ASN A 123 -4.86 -17.55 9.74
N ALA A 124 -5.56 -16.74 10.55
CA ALA A 124 -6.33 -17.24 11.70
C ALA A 124 -7.76 -17.65 11.33
N ALA A 125 -8.26 -17.23 10.16
CA ALA A 125 -9.61 -17.57 9.70
C ALA A 125 -9.67 -18.87 8.88
N GLU A 126 -8.54 -19.39 8.42
CA GLU A 126 -8.46 -20.64 7.65
C GLU A 126 -8.23 -21.90 8.52
N ALA A 127 -8.01 -21.73 9.82
CA ALA A 127 -7.87 -22.84 10.77
C ALA A 127 -9.18 -23.23 11.51
N ASP A 128 -10.27 -22.49 11.35
CA ASP A 128 -11.55 -22.75 12.04
C ASP A 128 -12.76 -22.72 11.09
N VAL A 129 -12.61 -23.29 9.90
CA VAL A 129 -13.73 -23.70 9.03
C VAL A 129 -13.65 -25.19 8.73
N VAL A 130 -13.53 -26.00 9.78
CA VAL A 130 -13.77 -27.45 9.75
C VAL A 130 -14.70 -27.82 10.90
N ALA A 131 -15.93 -27.31 10.87
CA ALA A 131 -17.12 -27.96 11.45
C ALA A 131 -18.39 -27.12 11.20
N ALA A 132 -18.83 -27.05 9.95
CA ALA A 132 -20.25 -26.80 9.66
C ALA A 132 -20.64 -27.70 8.49
N GLU A 133 -20.91 -28.95 8.84
CA GLU A 133 -21.55 -29.94 7.98
C GLU A 133 -23.02 -29.50 7.76
N GLU A 134 -23.25 -28.59 6.82
CA GLU A 134 -24.59 -28.39 6.26
C GLU A 134 -24.64 -29.14 4.94
N ALA A 135 -25.17 -30.35 5.04
CA ALA A 135 -25.52 -31.22 3.93
C ALA A 135 -26.50 -30.50 2.99
N GLY A 136 -25.95 -29.69 2.09
CA GLY A 136 -26.62 -29.23 0.89
C GLY A 136 -26.96 -30.43 0.02
N THR A 137 -28.16 -30.95 0.21
CA THR A 137 -28.72 -32.10 -0.53
C THR A 137 -28.82 -31.72 -2.01
N ASN A 138 -27.77 -32.02 -2.78
CA ASN A 138 -27.83 -31.92 -4.24
C ASN A 138 -28.44 -33.22 -4.81
N PRO A 139 -29.67 -33.21 -5.33
CA PRO A 139 -30.38 -34.41 -5.77
C PRO A 139 -29.66 -35.16 -6.90
N TRP A 140 -28.79 -34.50 -7.66
CA TRP A 140 -28.02 -35.14 -8.73
C TRP A 140 -26.95 -36.11 -8.23
N ILE A 141 -26.44 -35.93 -7.00
CA ILE A 141 -25.44 -36.82 -6.40
C ILE A 141 -26.03 -38.21 -6.13
N TRP A 142 -27.29 -38.26 -5.67
CA TRP A 142 -28.01 -39.52 -5.43
C TRP A 142 -28.37 -40.25 -6.72
N VAL A 143 -28.71 -39.52 -7.80
CA VAL A 143 -28.98 -40.12 -9.11
C VAL A 143 -27.73 -40.80 -9.68
N GLY A 144 -26.56 -40.15 -9.55
CA GLY A 144 -25.28 -40.75 -9.93
C GLY A 144 -24.94 -42.01 -9.13
N ALA A 145 -25.10 -41.96 -7.81
CA ALA A 145 -24.84 -43.11 -6.93
C ALA A 145 -25.78 -44.30 -7.20
N ALA A 146 -27.06 -44.06 -7.50
CA ALA A 146 -28.02 -45.12 -7.81
C ALA A 146 -27.70 -45.87 -9.11
N VAL A 147 -27.25 -45.17 -10.16
CA VAL A 147 -26.86 -45.79 -11.44
C VAL A 147 -25.62 -46.68 -11.28
N VAL A 148 -24.64 -46.25 -10.49
CA VAL A 148 -23.42 -47.03 -10.20
C VAL A 148 -23.74 -48.31 -9.42
N MET A 149 -24.67 -48.24 -8.45
CA MET A 149 -25.06 -49.41 -7.65
C MET A 149 -25.83 -50.46 -8.46
N ILE A 150 -26.66 -50.03 -9.42
CA ILE A 150 -27.39 -50.95 -10.30
C ILE A 150 -26.45 -51.64 -11.31
N ALA A 151 -25.50 -50.90 -11.90
CA ALA A 151 -24.53 -51.46 -12.83
C ALA A 151 -23.52 -52.40 -12.15
N GLY A 152 -23.06 -52.06 -10.93
CA GLY A 152 -22.15 -52.88 -10.15
C GLY A 152 -22.77 -54.20 -9.65
N GLY A 153 -24.06 -54.17 -9.29
CA GLY A 153 -24.79 -55.36 -8.83
C GLY A 153 -24.99 -56.42 -9.92
N LEU A 154 -25.16 -56.00 -11.19
CA LEU A 154 -25.40 -56.93 -12.30
C LEU A 154 -24.15 -57.72 -12.72
N LEU A 155 -22.94 -57.19 -12.47
CA LEU A 155 -21.68 -57.86 -12.82
C LEU A 155 -21.26 -58.93 -11.81
N ILE A 156 -21.71 -58.84 -10.55
CA ILE A 156 -21.32 -59.78 -9.49
C ILE A 156 -22.22 -61.03 -9.47
N ALA A 157 -23.47 -60.94 -9.95
CA ALA A 157 -24.40 -62.07 -9.98
C ALA A 157 -24.10 -63.12 -11.07
N GLY A 158 -23.22 -62.83 -12.04
CA GLY A 158 -22.96 -63.71 -13.19
C GLY A 158 -22.00 -64.88 -12.95
N LYS A 159 -21.34 -65.02 -11.78
CA LYS A 159 -20.16 -65.91 -11.65
C LYS A 159 -20.24 -67.08 -10.66
N LYS A 160 -21.41 -67.43 -10.09
CA LYS A 160 -21.53 -68.61 -9.20
C LYS A 160 -22.80 -69.46 -9.40
N ARG A 161 -22.75 -70.39 -10.36
CA ARG A 161 -23.41 -71.72 -10.38
C ARG A 161 -22.86 -72.42 -11.64
N PHE A 162 -22.07 -73.50 -11.57
CA PHE A 162 -22.46 -74.86 -11.22
C PHE A 162 -21.21 -75.72 -10.87
N PRO A 163 -21.26 -76.62 -9.87
CA PRO A 163 -20.47 -77.86 -9.89
C PRO A 163 -21.32 -78.98 -10.51
N ARG A 164 -20.76 -79.73 -11.47
CA ARG A 164 -21.34 -81.01 -11.92
C ARG A 164 -20.66 -82.16 -11.17
N SER A 165 -21.48 -83.05 -10.62
CA SER A 165 -21.12 -84.45 -10.30
C SER A 165 -20.79 -85.22 -11.57
#